data_AF-A0A419EH77-F1
#
_entry.id   AF-A0A419EH77-F1
#
_cell.length_a   1.000
_cell.length_b   1.000
_cell.length_c   1.000
_cell.angle_alpha   90.00
_cell.angle_beta   90.00
_cell.angle_gamma   90.00
#
_symmetry.space_group_name_H-M   'P 1'
#
loop_
_entity.id
_entity.type
_entity.pdbx_description
1 polymer ?
#
loop_
_entity_poly.entity_id
_entity_poly.type
_entity_poly.pdbx_seq_one_letter_code
_entity_poly.pdbx_strand_id
1 'polypeptide(L)'
;MDAKELKQRYSHGERDFNNADLREADLSWTNLSEINLEKANLREANLKGATLERANLQGADLQGANLYGATLRGANLSEANLFGANMTGAFTIATNLMGAILPDGTKN
;
A
#
# COMPACT_ATOMS: atom_id res chain seq x y z
N MET A 1 -2.21 14.85 1.43
CA MET A 1 -2.28 14.70 2.90
C MET A 1 -0.94 14.14 3.34
N ASP A 2 -0.41 14.48 4.51
CA ASP A 2 0.87 13.92 4.95
C ASP A 2 0.70 12.63 5.79
N ALA A 3 1.81 11.94 6.04
CA ALA A 3 1.83 10.70 6.81
C ALA A 3 1.35 10.88 8.26
N LYS A 4 1.60 12.06 8.87
CA LYS A 4 1.23 12.33 10.26
C LYS A 4 -0.27 12.46 10.39
N GLU A 5 -0.90 13.19 9.48
CA GLU A 5 -2.35 13.36 9.43
C GLU A 5 -3.05 12.03 9.20
N LEU A 6 -2.55 11.20 8.26
CA LEU A 6 -3.11 9.85 8.06
C LEU A 6 -3.03 9.02 9.34
N LYS A 7 -1.86 8.97 9.98
CA LYS A 7 -1.65 8.18 11.22
C LYS A 7 -2.56 8.65 12.35
N GLN A 8 -2.76 9.96 12.49
CA GLN A 8 -3.69 10.52 13.47
C GLN A 8 -5.13 10.09 13.16
N ARG A 9 -5.62 10.33 11.95
CA ARG A 9 -7.00 9.98 11.57
C ARG A 9 -7.25 8.49 11.73
N TYR A 10 -6.29 7.67 11.29
CA TYR A 10 -6.34 6.22 11.44
C TYR A 10 -6.39 5.77 12.91
N SER A 11 -5.64 6.43 13.81
CA SER A 11 -5.69 6.13 15.24
C SER A 11 -7.04 6.48 15.88
N HIS A 12 -7.81 7.37 15.27
CA HIS A 12 -9.18 7.71 15.70
C HIS A 12 -10.25 6.79 15.07
N GLY A 13 -9.84 5.70 14.42
CA GLY A 13 -10.74 4.71 13.85
C GLY A 13 -11.15 4.99 12.41
N GLU A 14 -10.66 6.07 11.81
CA GLU A 14 -10.88 6.29 10.38
C GLU A 14 -10.17 5.22 9.56
N ARG A 15 -10.86 4.68 8.56
CA ARG A 15 -10.31 3.67 7.66
C ARG A 15 -10.35 4.11 6.21
N ASP A 16 -11.14 5.13 5.89
CA ASP A 16 -11.33 5.55 4.51
C ASP A 16 -10.39 6.67 4.10
N PHE A 17 -9.42 6.31 3.25
CA PHE A 17 -8.42 7.21 2.68
C PHE A 17 -8.36 7.03 1.16
N ASN A 18 -9.48 6.66 0.53
CA ASN A 18 -9.55 6.51 -0.92
C ASN A 18 -9.06 7.78 -1.64
N ASN A 19 -8.36 7.62 -2.76
CA ASN A 19 -7.85 8.71 -3.59
C ASN A 19 -6.89 9.69 -2.86
N ALA A 20 -6.40 9.34 -1.67
CA ALA A 20 -5.50 10.21 -0.92
C ALA A 20 -4.17 10.37 -1.67
N ASP A 21 -3.65 11.61 -1.72
CA ASP A 21 -2.27 11.87 -2.13
C ASP A 21 -1.35 11.68 -0.91
N LEU A 22 -0.56 10.61 -0.96
CA LEU A 22 0.39 10.12 0.05
C LEU A 22 1.76 9.85 -0.59
N ARG A 23 2.09 10.55 -1.67
CA ARG A 23 3.42 10.46 -2.29
C ARG A 23 4.51 10.73 -1.27
N GLU A 24 5.57 9.92 -1.32
CA GLU A 24 6.73 10.03 -0.44
C GLU A 24 6.40 9.93 1.06
N ALA A 25 5.17 9.54 1.43
CA ALA A 25 4.75 9.46 2.83
C ALA A 25 5.53 8.38 3.57
N ASP A 26 6.04 8.72 4.76
CA ASP A 26 6.65 7.73 5.66
C ASP A 26 5.61 7.02 6.51
N LEU A 27 5.18 5.86 6.01
CA LEU A 27 4.26 4.93 6.65
C LEU A 27 4.97 3.67 7.15
N SER A 28 6.31 3.71 7.26
CA SER A 28 7.08 2.56 7.70
C SER A 28 6.69 2.10 9.09
N TRP A 29 6.71 0.77 9.30
CA TRP A 29 6.37 0.08 10.55
C TRP A 29 5.00 0.43 11.13
N THR A 30 4.12 1.02 10.34
CA THR A 30 2.79 1.44 10.78
C THR A 30 1.80 0.28 10.62
N ASN A 31 0.94 0.09 11.61
CA ASN A 31 -0.20 -0.81 11.48
C ASN A 31 -1.33 -0.07 10.75
N LEU A 32 -1.65 -0.53 9.54
CA LEU A 32 -2.68 -0.03 8.64
C LEU A 32 -3.61 -1.17 8.20
N SER A 33 -3.81 -2.19 9.04
CA SER A 33 -4.73 -3.30 8.74
C SER A 33 -6.14 -2.78 8.42
N GLU A 34 -6.76 -3.34 7.39
CA GLU A 34 -8.12 -2.99 6.94
C GLU A 34 -8.27 -1.53 6.48
N ILE A 35 -7.18 -0.78 6.25
CA ILE A 35 -7.26 0.56 5.66
C ILE A 35 -7.80 0.49 4.23
N ASN A 36 -8.62 1.47 3.85
CA ASN A 36 -9.02 1.71 2.48
C ASN A 36 -8.13 2.80 1.85
N LEU A 37 -7.27 2.39 0.94
CA LEU A 37 -6.38 3.20 0.12
C LEU A 37 -6.70 3.00 -1.38
N GLU A 38 -7.95 2.66 -1.71
CA GLU A 38 -8.39 2.53 -3.11
C GLU A 38 -7.99 3.78 -3.91
N LYS A 39 -7.31 3.57 -5.04
CA LYS A 39 -6.85 4.64 -5.95
C LYS A 39 -5.97 5.71 -5.29
N ALA A 40 -5.43 5.45 -4.09
CA ALA A 40 -4.50 6.36 -3.45
C ALA A 40 -3.20 6.48 -4.26
N ASN A 41 -2.60 7.67 -4.21
CA ASN A 41 -1.29 7.91 -4.78
C ASN A 41 -0.23 7.69 -3.69
N LEU A 42 0.48 6.57 -3.78
CA LEU A 42 1.52 6.11 -2.85
C LEU A 42 2.88 6.02 -3.54
N ARG A 43 3.09 6.77 -4.64
CA ARG A 43 4.37 6.76 -5.35
C ARG A 43 5.50 7.14 -4.40
N GLU A 44 6.56 6.36 -4.45
CA GLU A 44 7.75 6.54 -3.62
C GLU A 44 7.47 6.55 -2.10
N ALA A 45 6.28 6.13 -1.66
CA ALA A 45 5.96 6.04 -0.24
C ALA A 45 6.81 4.97 0.44
N ASN A 46 7.21 5.25 1.68
CA ASN A 46 7.92 4.28 2.50
C ASN A 46 6.93 3.47 3.32
N LEU A 47 6.64 2.24 2.89
CA LEU A 47 5.77 1.26 3.55
C LEU A 47 6.58 0.11 4.17
N LYS A 48 7.89 0.31 4.39
CA LYS A 48 8.79 -0.72 4.93
C LYS A 48 8.25 -1.29 6.24
N GLY A 49 8.05 -2.60 6.30
CA GLY A 49 7.56 -3.29 7.49
C GLY A 49 6.15 -2.88 7.93
N ALA A 50 5.40 -2.15 7.11
CA ALA A 50 4.02 -1.80 7.42
C ALA A 50 3.13 -3.05 7.45
N THR A 51 2.14 -3.06 8.34
CA THR A 51 1.11 -4.10 8.36
C THR A 51 -0.09 -3.60 7.58
N LEU A 52 -0.35 -4.20 6.43
CA LEU A 52 -1.44 -3.89 5.50
C LEU A 52 -2.38 -5.09 5.36
N GLU A 53 -2.57 -5.86 6.43
CA GLU A 53 -3.43 -7.04 6.40
C GLU A 53 -4.86 -6.63 6.02
N ARG A 54 -5.43 -7.31 5.01
CA ARG A 54 -6.77 -7.02 4.48
C ARG A 54 -6.99 -5.56 4.02
N ALA A 55 -5.93 -4.80 3.79
CA ALA A 55 -6.03 -3.45 3.26
C ALA A 55 -6.60 -3.47 1.83
N ASN A 56 -7.40 -2.46 1.48
CA ASN A 56 -7.82 -2.24 0.11
C ASN A 56 -6.88 -1.24 -0.57
N LEU A 57 -6.07 -1.71 -1.51
CA LEU A 57 -5.13 -0.94 -2.35
C LEU A 57 -5.52 -1.06 -3.83
N GLN A 58 -6.79 -1.37 -4.13
CA GLN A 58 -7.27 -1.53 -5.50
C GLN A 58 -6.98 -0.26 -6.32
N GLY A 59 -6.33 -0.43 -7.47
CA GLY A 59 -6.00 0.68 -8.36
C GLY A 59 -5.05 1.73 -7.79
N ALA A 60 -4.40 1.48 -6.64
CA ALA A 60 -3.45 2.42 -6.05
C ALA A 60 -2.19 2.54 -6.93
N ASP A 61 -1.59 3.74 -6.96
CA ASP A 61 -0.29 3.96 -7.60
C ASP A 61 0.82 3.81 -6.57
N LEU A 62 1.54 2.69 -6.61
CA LEU A 62 2.65 2.31 -5.72
C LEU A 62 4.00 2.35 -6.45
N GLN A 63 4.11 3.08 -7.57
CA GLN A 63 5.35 3.15 -8.32
C GLN A 63 6.52 3.60 -7.45
N GLY A 64 7.60 2.80 -7.44
CA GLY A 64 8.79 3.07 -6.63
C GLY A 64 8.60 2.97 -5.11
N ALA A 65 7.42 2.55 -4.63
CA ALA A 65 7.17 2.44 -3.19
C ALA A 65 8.06 1.38 -2.52
N ASN A 66 8.46 1.62 -1.28
CA ASN A 66 9.24 0.65 -0.50
C ASN A 66 8.31 -0.22 0.35
N LEU A 67 8.04 -1.45 -0.09
CA LEU A 67 7.24 -2.47 0.61
C LEU A 67 8.12 -3.54 1.27
N TYR A 68 9.43 -3.28 1.48
CA TYR A 68 10.35 -4.25 2.04
C TYR A 68 9.83 -4.77 3.39
N GLY A 69 9.66 -6.08 3.50
CA GLY A 69 9.19 -6.72 4.73
C GLY A 69 7.75 -6.38 5.14
N ALA A 70 6.96 -5.73 4.29
CA ALA A 70 5.57 -5.40 4.60
C ALA A 70 4.68 -6.66 4.64
N THR A 71 3.66 -6.65 5.50
CA THR A 71 2.67 -7.73 5.57
C THR A 71 1.43 -7.36 4.77
N LEU A 72 1.17 -8.07 3.68
CA LEU A 72 0.05 -7.82 2.75
C LEU A 72 -0.98 -8.97 2.77
N ARG A 73 -1.02 -9.75 3.85
CA ARG A 73 -1.88 -10.92 3.96
C ARG A 73 -3.35 -10.55 3.71
N GLY A 74 -3.96 -11.14 2.69
CA GLY A 74 -5.35 -10.86 2.31
C GLY A 74 -5.61 -9.45 1.77
N ALA A 75 -4.57 -8.65 1.50
CA ALA A 75 -4.73 -7.31 0.93
C ALA A 75 -5.21 -7.39 -0.53
N ASN A 76 -5.98 -6.39 -0.95
CA ASN A 76 -6.42 -6.25 -2.33
C ASN A 76 -5.54 -5.26 -3.07
N LEU A 77 -4.65 -5.74 -3.94
CA LEU A 77 -3.80 -4.97 -4.84
C LEU A 77 -4.24 -5.10 -6.31
N SER A 78 -5.47 -5.53 -6.57
CA SER A 78 -5.97 -5.66 -7.95
C SER A 78 -5.88 -4.32 -8.68
N GLU A 79 -5.42 -4.36 -9.93
CA GLU A 79 -5.23 -3.18 -10.79
C GLU A 79 -4.24 -2.12 -10.25
N ALA A 80 -3.53 -2.39 -9.15
CA ALA A 80 -2.52 -1.49 -8.61
C ALA A 80 -1.29 -1.42 -9.53
N ASN A 81 -0.57 -0.29 -9.48
CA ASN A 81 0.70 -0.14 -10.17
C ASN A 81 1.88 -0.24 -9.21
N LEU A 82 2.59 -1.38 -9.23
CA LEU A 82 3.76 -1.64 -8.40
C LEU A 82 5.08 -1.45 -9.17
N PHE A 83 5.09 -0.85 -10.36
CA PHE A 83 6.30 -0.73 -11.16
C PHE A 83 7.45 -0.08 -10.37
N GLY A 84 8.58 -0.78 -10.27
CA GLY A 84 9.74 -0.36 -9.49
C GLY A 84 9.57 -0.44 -7.96
N ALA A 85 8.45 -0.92 -7.43
CA ALA A 85 8.25 -1.08 -6.00
C ALA A 85 9.15 -2.19 -5.43
N ASN A 86 9.75 -1.96 -4.26
CA ASN A 86 10.54 -2.99 -3.58
C ASN A 86 9.63 -3.87 -2.72
N MET A 87 9.26 -5.04 -3.23
CA MET A 87 8.47 -6.04 -2.50
C MET A 87 9.32 -7.15 -1.86
N THR A 88 10.64 -6.98 -1.77
CA THR A 88 11.53 -8.02 -1.22
C THR A 88 11.16 -8.30 0.23
N GLY A 89 10.93 -9.58 0.55
CA GLY A 89 10.54 -10.02 1.90
C GLY A 89 9.12 -9.65 2.30
N ALA A 90 8.30 -9.09 1.40
CA ALA A 90 6.90 -8.84 1.69
C ALA A 90 6.12 -10.17 1.81
N PHE A 91 5.23 -10.25 2.80
CA PHE A 91 4.39 -11.43 3.03
C PHE A 91 3.06 -11.28 2.30
N THR A 92 2.91 -11.94 1.14
CA THR A 92 1.78 -11.76 0.21
C THR A 92 0.79 -12.93 0.18
N ILE A 93 0.63 -13.65 1.30
CA ILE A 93 -0.30 -14.79 1.37
C ILE A 93 -1.73 -14.29 1.14
N ALA A 94 -2.44 -14.90 0.17
CA ALA A 94 -3.81 -14.52 -0.21
C ALA A 94 -3.96 -13.05 -0.65
N THR A 95 -2.88 -12.39 -1.07
CA THR A 95 -2.95 -11.06 -1.68
C THR A 95 -3.54 -11.16 -3.09
N ASN A 96 -4.53 -10.34 -3.40
CA ASN A 96 -5.06 -10.24 -4.75
C ASN A 96 -4.19 -9.30 -5.59
N LEU A 97 -3.58 -9.80 -6.66
CA LEU A 97 -2.75 -9.02 -7.58
C LEU A 97 -3.33 -9.02 -9.01
N MET A 98 -4.58 -9.44 -9.20
CA MET A 98 -5.18 -9.55 -10.54
C MET A 98 -5.11 -8.21 -11.28
N GLY A 99 -4.54 -8.21 -12.49
CA GLY A 99 -4.44 -7.02 -13.33
C GLY A 99 -3.44 -5.97 -12.85
N ALA A 100 -2.72 -6.22 -11.75
CA ALA A 100 -1.69 -5.32 -11.26
C ALA A 100 -0.48 -5.28 -12.21
N ILE A 101 0.18 -4.13 -12.27
CA ILE A 101 1.51 -4.02 -12.87
C ILE A 101 2.51 -4.39 -11.77
N LEU A 102 3.32 -5.42 -12.00
CA LEU A 102 4.30 -5.95 -11.07
C LEU A 102 5.56 -5.08 -11.00
N PRO A 103 6.44 -5.29 -9.99
CA PRO A 103 7.69 -4.54 -9.85
C PRO A 103 8.59 -4.49 -11.09
N ASP A 104 8.60 -5.55 -11.90
CA ASP A 104 9.37 -5.64 -13.15
C ASP A 104 8.65 -5.04 -14.37
N GLY A 105 7.44 -4.52 -14.19
CA GLY A 105 6.60 -3.93 -15.24
C GLY A 105 5.72 -4.92 -15.99
N THR A 106 5.77 -6.21 -15.65
CA THR A 106 4.84 -7.20 -16.23
C THR A 106 3.44 -7.05 -15.63
N LYS A 107 2.42 -7.51 -16.35
CA LYS A 107 1.03 -7.52 -15.87
C LYS A 107 0.67 -8.91 -15.36
N ASN A 108 0.05 -8.99 -14.18
CA ASN A 108 -0.41 -10.24 -13.55
C ASN A 108 -1.84 -10.59 -13.97
#